data_AF-A0A1E7IM47-F1
#
_entry.id   AF-A0A1E7IM47-F1
#
_cell.length_a   1.000
_cell.length_b   1.000
_cell.length_c   1.000
_cell.angle_alpha   90.00
_cell.angle_beta   90.00
_cell.angle_gamma   90.00
#
_symmetry.space_group_name_H-M   'P 1'
#
loop_
_entity.id
_entity.type
_entity.pdbx_description
1 polymer ?
#
loop_
_entity_poly.entity_id
_entity_poly.type
_entity_poly.pdbx_seq_one_letter_code
_entity_poly.pdbx_strand_id
1 'polypeptide(L)' 'MTTKETTATLENWRIHPQVQVIIGEIIGDVYHRWLDGTSILTSPIDGLSEMELKEGTIVETMNSVYKLGKPWVEEDYEEG' A
#
# COMPACT_ATOMS: atom_id res chain seq x y z
N MET A 1 -5.31 -13.41 19.99
CA MET A 1 -5.41 -12.35 18.96
C MET A 1 -5.08 -13.01 17.64
N THR A 2 -6.05 -13.19 16.76
CA THR A 2 -5.81 -13.74 15.42
C THR A 2 -5.19 -12.61 14.60
N THR A 3 -3.88 -12.62 14.42
CA THR A 3 -3.23 -11.79 13.40
C THR A 3 -3.86 -12.16 12.07
N LYS A 4 -4.67 -11.25 11.49
CA LYS A 4 -5.15 -11.44 10.12
C LYS A 4 -3.93 -11.65 9.22
N GLU A 5 -3.91 -12.76 8.49
CA GLU A 5 -2.82 -13.04 7.55
C GLU A 5 -2.78 -11.93 6.50
N THR A 6 -1.58 -11.40 6.25
CA THR A 6 -1.38 -10.38 5.23
C THR A 6 -1.76 -10.94 3.88
N THR A 7 -2.62 -10.21 3.16
CA THR A 7 -3.10 -10.56 1.83
C THR A 7 -2.02 -10.37 0.76
N ALA A 8 -1.26 -9.28 0.84
CA ALA A 8 -0.14 -8.99 -0.05
C ALA A 8 0.80 -7.92 0.55
N THR A 9 1.97 -7.72 -0.05
CA THR A 9 2.82 -6.56 0.22
C THR A 9 2.54 -5.48 -0.84
N LEU A 10 2.54 -4.20 -0.44
CA LEU A 10 2.51 -3.05 -1.35
C LEU A 10 3.90 -2.41 -1.38
N GLU A 11 4.64 -2.62 -2.46
CA GLU A 11 5.91 -1.93 -2.75
C GLU A 11 5.65 -0.61 -3.49
N ASN A 12 6.67 0.27 -3.54
CA ASN A 12 6.62 1.54 -4.25
C ASN A 12 5.33 2.33 -3.94
N TRP A 13 4.93 2.35 -2.67
CA TRP A 13 3.61 2.84 -2.29
C TRP A 13 3.61 4.32 -1.93
N ARG A 14 2.47 4.98 -2.17
CA ARG A 14 2.23 6.37 -1.76
C ARG A 14 0.76 6.59 -1.39
N ILE A 15 0.51 7.57 -0.55
CA ILE A 15 -0.85 8.01 -0.22
C ILE A 15 -1.33 8.93 -1.34
N HIS A 16 -2.56 8.73 -1.83
CA HIS A 16 -3.15 9.69 -2.75
C HIS A 16 -3.52 10.98 -2.00
N PRO A 17 -3.09 12.18 -2.44
CA PRO A 17 -3.18 13.41 -1.64
C PRO A 17 -4.61 13.88 -1.36
N GLN A 18 -5.57 13.46 -2.19
CA GLN A 18 -6.98 13.92 -2.11
C GLN A 18 -7.96 12.82 -1.67
N VAL A 19 -7.52 11.56 -1.71
CA VAL A 19 -8.40 10.41 -1.48
C VAL A 19 -7.67 9.52 -0.50
N GLN A 20 -8.33 9.09 0.57
CA GLN A 20 -7.73 8.33 1.67
C GLN A 20 -7.41 6.88 1.24
N VAL A 21 -6.59 6.70 0.21
CA VAL A 21 -6.22 5.43 -0.42
C VAL A 21 -4.70 5.35 -0.54
N ILE A 22 -4.20 4.12 -0.56
CA ILE A 22 -2.81 3.83 -0.88
C ILE A 22 -2.74 3.33 -2.32
N ILE A 23 -1.78 3.85 -3.07
CA ILE A 23 -1.41 3.37 -4.40
C ILE A 23 -0.07 2.65 -4.24
N GLY A 24 0.08 1.47 -4.81
CA GLY A 24 1.34 0.74 -4.75
C GLY A 24 1.35 -0.48 -5.68
N GLU A 25 2.54 -1.06 -5.83
CA GLU A 25 2.76 -2.30 -6.58
C GLU A 25 2.51 -3.50 -5.67
N ILE A 26 1.57 -4.36 -6.05
CA ILE A 26 1.24 -5.54 -5.26
C ILE A 26 2.27 -6.64 -5.46
N ILE A 27 2.68 -7.30 -4.37
CA ILE A 27 3.62 -8.41 -4.36
C ILE A 27 3.07 -9.54 -3.47
N GLY A 28 3.04 -10.76 -4.00
CA GLY A 28 2.66 -11.96 -3.26
C GLY A 28 1.18 -11.99 -2.86
N ASP A 29 0.27 -11.60 -3.76
CA ASP A 29 -1.18 -11.69 -3.51
C ASP A 29 -1.62 -13.14 -3.31
N VAL A 30 -2.00 -13.48 -2.09
CA VAL A 30 -2.37 -14.86 -1.68
C VAL A 30 -3.61 -15.38 -2.40
N TYR A 31 -4.43 -14.49 -2.96
CA TYR A 31 -5.63 -14.83 -3.71
C TYR A 31 -5.42 -14.86 -5.23
N HIS A 32 -4.20 -14.58 -5.71
CA HIS A 32 -3.83 -14.55 -7.13
C HIS A 32 -4.77 -13.70 -8.00
N ARG A 33 -5.31 -12.61 -7.45
CA ARG A 33 -6.18 -11.65 -8.16
C ARG A 33 -5.36 -10.76 -9.08
N TRP A 34 -4.11 -10.51 -8.73
CA TRP A 34 -3.18 -9.68 -9.48
C TRP A 34 -1.82 -10.37 -9.62
N LEU A 35 -1.10 -10.02 -10.69
CA LEU A 35 0.28 -10.42 -10.87
C LEU A 35 1.20 -9.50 -10.05
N ASP A 36 2.32 -10.03 -9.61
CA ASP A 36 3.33 -9.24 -8.89
C ASP A 36 3.82 -8.07 -9.76
N GLY A 37 3.98 -6.90 -9.12
CA GLY A 37 4.34 -5.64 -9.78
C GLY A 37 3.14 -4.89 -10.38
N THR A 38 1.91 -5.43 -10.29
CA THR A 38 0.72 -4.70 -10.74
C THR A 38 0.46 -3.51 -9.82
N SER A 39 0.40 -2.30 -10.37
CA SER A 39 -0.02 -1.12 -9.61
C SER A 39 -1.52 -1.16 -9.31
N ILE A 40 -1.88 -1.08 -8.04
CA ILE A 40 -3.27 -1.08 -7.57
C ILE A 40 -3.57 0.14 -6.69
N LEU A 41 -4.86 0.43 -6.57
CA LEU A 41 -5.40 1.39 -5.61
C LEU A 41 -6.17 0.60 -4.54
N THR A 42 -5.92 0.87 -3.27
CA THR A 42 -6.71 0.26 -2.18
C THR A 42 -8.13 0.83 -2.14
N SER A 43 -9.03 0.18 -1.40
CA SER A 43 -10.24 0.87 -0.95
C SER A 43 -9.87 2.05 -0.04
N PRO A 44 -10.77 3.03 0.14
CA PRO A 44 -10.58 4.07 1.14
C PRO A 44 -10.34 3.49 2.53
N ILE A 45 -9.50 4.18 3.30
CA ILE A 45 -9.05 3.79 4.63
C ILE A 45 -9.33 4.97 5.55
N ASP A 46 -10.19 4.78 6.54
CA ASP A 46 -10.58 5.85 7.45
C ASP A 46 -9.38 6.30 8.31
N GLY A 47 -9.15 7.62 8.37
CA GLY A 47 -8.06 8.21 9.14
C GLY A 47 -6.65 8.00 8.56
N LEU A 48 -6.53 7.55 7.30
CA LEU A 48 -5.23 7.28 6.67
C LEU A 48 -4.26 8.46 6.75
N SER A 49 -4.75 9.69 6.58
CA SER A 49 -3.94 10.91 6.69
C SER A 49 -3.40 11.19 8.09
N GLU A 50 -3.98 10.58 9.12
CA GLU A 50 -3.54 10.72 10.52
C GLU A 50 -2.60 9.56 10.94
N MET A 51 -2.45 8.54 10.10
CA MET A 51 -1.60 7.38 10.38
C MET A 51 -0.13 7.66 10.07
N GLU A 52 0.76 7.26 10.97
CA GLU A 52 2.18 7.18 10.67
C GLU A 52 2.45 5.90 9.85
N LEU A 53 2.49 6.05 8.51
CA LEU A 53 2.82 4.96 7.60
C LEU A 53 4.34 4.89 7.36
N LYS A 54 4.88 3.68 7.45
CA LYS A 54 6.29 3.38 7.16
C LYS A 54 6.41 1.96 6.61
N GLU A 55 7.60 1.65 6.09
CA GLU A 55 7.93 0.29 5.69
C GLU A 55 7.68 -0.69 6.85
N GLY A 56 7.00 -1.79 6.55
CA GLY A 56 6.57 -2.81 7.49
C GLY A 56 5.22 -2.57 8.16
N THR A 57 4.61 -1.38 8.02
CA THR A 57 3.28 -1.11 8.57
C THR A 57 2.23 -2.04 7.96
N ILE A 58 1.36 -2.61 8.80
CA ILE A 58 0.21 -3.39 8.35
C ILE A 58 -1.01 -2.48 8.25
N VAL A 59 -1.64 -2.48 7.09
CA VAL A 59 -2.81 -1.66 6.79
C VAL A 59 -3.97 -2.55 6.44
N GLU A 60 -5.07 -2.39 7.18
CA GLU A 60 -6.32 -3.10 6.90
C GLU A 60 -7.22 -2.22 6.03
N THR A 61 -7.78 -2.81 5.00
CA THR A 61 -8.77 -2.22 4.10
C THR A 61 -10.08 -3.00 4.20
N MET A 62 -11.13 -2.54 3.53
CA MET A 62 -12.45 -3.19 3.61
C MET A 62 -12.41 -4.70 3.28
N ASN A 63 -11.54 -5.11 2.35
CA ASN A 63 -11.52 -6.48 1.82
C ASN A 63 -10.16 -7.17 1.90
N SER A 64 -9.10 -6.50 2.38
CA SER A 64 -7.73 -7.03 2.31
C SER A 64 -6.83 -6.39 3.35
N VAL A 65 -5.76 -7.09 3.73
CA VAL A 65 -4.74 -6.62 4.67
C VAL A 65 -3.42 -6.54 3.94
N TYR A 66 -2.80 -5.38 3.90
CA TYR A 66 -1.54 -5.16 3.18
C TYR A 66 -0.40 -4.88 4.15
N LYS A 67 0.78 -5.44 3.86
CA LYS A 67 2.03 -4.98 4.48
C LYS A 67 2.64 -3.94 3.56
N LEU A 68 2.99 -2.78 4.10
CA LEU A 68 3.71 -1.76 3.35
C LEU A 68 5.17 -2.18 3.18
N GLY A 69 5.63 -2.27 1.95
CA GLY A 69 7.03 -2.42 1.58
C GLY A 69 7.72 -1.08 1.54
N LYS A 70 8.65 -0.90 0.60
CA LYS A 70 9.34 0.37 0.40
C LYS A 70 8.37 1.44 -0.09
N PRO A 71 8.37 2.65 0.51
CA PRO A 71 7.58 3.75 -0.01
C PRO A 71 8.13 4.18 -1.37
N TRP A 72 7.25 4.74 -2.20
CA TRP A 72 7.65 5.42 -3.42
C TRP A 72 8.53 6.61 -3.05
N VAL A 73 9.70 6.69 -3.68
CA VAL A 73 10.59 7.83 -3.58
C VAL A 73 10.39 8.64 -4.86
N GLU A 74 9.92 9.88 -4.71
CA GLU A 74 9.98 10.84 -5.81
C GLU A 74 11.48 11.09 -6.04
N GLU A 75 12.04 10.55 -7.11
CA GLU A 75 13.38 10.96 -7.53
C GLU A 75 13.26 12.44 -7.89
N ASP A 76 13.88 13.32 -7.11
CA ASP A 76 14.03 14.74 -7.43
C ASP A 76 14.66 14.84 -8.83
N TYR A 77 13.82 15.04 -9.84
CA TYR A 77 14.28 15.46 -11.15
C TYR A 77 14.75 16.91 -10.97
N GLU A 78 16.04 17.11 -10.67
CA GLU A 78 16.69 18.40 -10.88
C GLU A 78 16.56 18.71 -12.38
N GLU A 79 15.63 19.60 -12.73
CA GLU A 79 15.59 20.23 -14.05
C GLU A 79 16.92 20.99 -14.24
N GLY A 80 17.85 20.37 -14.97
CA GLY A 80 19.10 20.99 -15.44
C GLY A 80 18.89 21.96 -16.60
#